data_AF-A0A1N7LIT8-F1
#
_entry.id   AF-A0A1N7LIT8-F1
#
_cell.length_a   1.000
_cell.length_b   1.000
_cell.length_c   1.000
_cell.angle_alpha   90.00
_cell.angle_beta   90.00
_cell.angle_gamma   90.00
#
_symmetry.space_group_name_H-M   'P 1'
#
loop_
_entity.id
_entity.type
_entity.pdbx_description
1 polymer ?
#
loop_
_entity_poly.entity_id
_entity_poly.type
_entity_poly.pdbx_seq_one_letter_code
_entity_poly.pdbx_strand_id
1 'polypeptide(L)'
;MTMNSSTTALALVSTAPRPRQDVASLYAEDEKVRAAEFAANTAHIEAVSAGAPALGSRSGTGSVTGTDTGATTGRRTGAVSSREATRLRARAAELGKALDRLMMSTGTAPEGTVLALIHGAASGKGGVTLAASADRIVGVYTDDKAGLSPQRYYNDARLDDQLALRAGEVGSVYTDGGDDVVAIEADLVESIYTGNDSDVVAITGNVVRSVYTDNDARHTPQGRAGTDAVAINARYVDSVYTGGGADAVAINAHVVESVYAGAGNDAIRISADLVAGIHGDDGDDVIDVTATAGRADGFVGFAPSMPDLSTTEGRMAATALVGGVDGGAGNDTIRVASQGPIEVAGGTGDDSIRLEGGTVGLVWSAGDGNDQVALGAGTEVVVRLDARAGSFSVERGEDSLTLRMGTGGAITFTGVRDAGMIAVTGGMTPMSVLSEGAMLDRSA
;
A
#
# COMPACT_ATOMS: atom_id res chain seq x y z
N MET A 1 80.57 -8.62 32.42
CA MET A 1 79.36 -8.59 33.28
C MET A 1 78.45 -7.47 32.77
N THR A 2 78.03 -7.48 31.50
CA THR A 2 76.81 -8.13 30.96
C THR A 2 75.52 -7.75 31.71
N MET A 3 74.91 -6.66 31.24
CA MET A 3 73.51 -6.30 31.49
C MET A 3 72.60 -7.26 30.73
N ASN A 4 71.52 -7.68 31.37
CA ASN A 4 70.61 -8.72 30.94
C ASN A 4 69.47 -8.11 30.11
N SER A 5 69.42 -8.44 28.83
CA SER A 5 68.33 -8.08 27.90
C SER A 5 67.21 -9.11 28.04
N SER A 6 66.01 -8.70 28.49
CA SER A 6 64.81 -9.53 28.38
C SER A 6 63.98 -9.08 27.19
N THR A 7 64.07 -9.86 26.12
CA THR A 7 63.28 -9.74 24.89
C THR A 7 61.96 -10.46 25.09
N THR A 8 60.85 -9.74 25.22
CA THR A 8 59.50 -10.34 25.23
C THR A 8 59.07 -10.58 23.80
N ALA A 9 59.01 -11.85 23.39
CA ALA A 9 58.50 -12.26 22.09
C ALA A 9 56.98 -12.03 22.01
N LEU A 10 56.56 -11.21 21.05
CA LEU A 10 55.15 -11.01 20.68
C LEU A 10 54.70 -12.24 19.87
N ALA A 11 53.87 -13.10 20.44
CA ALA A 11 53.24 -14.19 19.70
C ALA A 11 52.13 -13.62 18.81
N LEU A 12 52.34 -13.62 17.48
CA LEU A 12 51.26 -13.43 16.52
C LEU A 12 50.30 -14.63 16.62
N VAL A 13 49.14 -14.43 17.23
CA VAL A 13 48.00 -15.34 17.08
C VAL A 13 47.45 -15.11 15.67
N SER A 14 47.77 -16.02 14.76
CA SER A 14 47.11 -16.13 13.46
C SER A 14 45.68 -16.60 13.72
N THR A 15 44.72 -15.68 13.68
CA THR A 15 43.30 -16.02 13.60
C THR A 15 43.00 -16.45 12.17
N ALA A 16 42.67 -17.72 11.99
CA ALA A 16 42.18 -18.21 10.71
C ALA A 16 40.95 -17.39 10.30
N PRO A 17 40.82 -16.98 9.01
CA PRO A 17 39.64 -16.27 8.54
C PRO A 17 38.42 -17.16 8.76
N ARG A 18 37.40 -16.63 9.45
CA ARG A 18 36.11 -17.31 9.58
C ARG A 18 35.58 -17.58 8.17
N PRO A 19 34.98 -18.75 7.90
CA PRO A 19 34.38 -19.01 6.60
C PRO A 19 33.36 -17.90 6.33
N ARG A 20 33.51 -17.23 5.18
CA ARG A 20 32.51 -16.28 4.69
C ARG A 20 31.20 -17.07 4.62
N GLN A 21 30.23 -16.71 5.46
CA GLN A 21 28.86 -17.18 5.28
C GLN A 21 28.45 -16.75 3.87
N ASP A 22 28.08 -17.74 3.06
CA ASP A 22 27.61 -17.53 1.71
C ASP A 22 26.32 -16.70 1.80
N VAL A 23 26.30 -15.54 1.14
CA VAL A 23 25.17 -14.62 1.15
C VAL A 23 23.91 -15.35 0.64
N ALA A 24 24.06 -16.33 -0.25
CA ALA A 24 22.98 -17.21 -0.72
C ALA A 24 22.33 -18.06 0.40
N SER A 25 23.09 -18.43 1.43
CA SER A 25 22.58 -19.18 2.58
C SER A 25 21.85 -18.31 3.61
N LEU A 26 22.13 -17.00 3.64
CA LEU A 26 21.34 -16.02 4.39
C LEU A 26 20.00 -15.74 3.69
N TYR A 27 19.97 -15.69 2.36
CA TYR A 27 18.74 -15.47 1.58
C TYR A 27 17.73 -16.63 1.68
N ALA A 28 18.20 -17.89 1.72
CA ALA A 28 17.30 -19.04 1.80
C ALA A 28 16.65 -19.24 3.18
N GLU A 29 17.26 -18.70 4.24
CA GLU A 29 16.66 -18.63 5.58
C GLU A 29 15.66 -17.46 5.67
N ASP A 30 15.99 -16.32 5.05
CA ASP A 30 15.12 -15.13 5.00
C ASP A 30 13.82 -15.39 4.21
N GLU A 31 13.89 -16.12 3.09
CA GLU A 31 12.70 -16.47 2.28
C GLU A 31 11.71 -17.36 3.05
N LYS A 32 12.21 -18.26 3.92
CA LYS A 32 11.35 -19.11 4.77
C LYS A 32 10.71 -18.33 5.92
N VAL A 33 11.44 -17.38 6.49
CA VAL A 33 10.91 -16.49 7.52
C VAL A 33 9.83 -15.58 6.92
N ARG A 34 10.08 -14.99 5.74
CA ARG A 34 9.11 -14.19 4.99
C ARG A 34 7.85 -14.97 4.60
N ALA A 35 7.99 -16.23 4.16
CA ALA A 35 6.84 -17.09 3.85
C ALA A 35 5.99 -17.42 5.10
N ALA A 36 6.63 -17.59 6.26
CA ALA A 36 5.93 -17.83 7.52
C ALA A 36 5.21 -16.58 8.03
N GLU A 37 5.81 -15.39 7.89
CA GLU A 37 5.18 -14.11 8.23
C GLU A 37 4.01 -13.78 7.29
N PHE A 38 4.15 -14.07 5.99
CA PHE A 38 3.05 -13.93 5.03
C PHE A 38 1.85 -14.82 5.41
N ALA A 39 2.09 -16.10 5.71
CA ALA A 39 1.03 -17.01 6.15
C ALA A 39 0.34 -16.55 7.45
N ALA A 40 1.09 -15.95 8.38
CA ALA A 40 0.54 -15.36 9.60
C ALA A 40 -0.32 -14.11 9.31
N ASN A 41 0.11 -13.26 8.37
CA ASN A 41 -0.65 -12.07 7.96
C ASN A 41 -1.94 -12.45 7.23
N THR A 42 -1.92 -13.44 6.34
CA THR A 42 -3.12 -13.97 5.68
C THR A 42 -4.13 -14.51 6.70
N ALA A 43 -3.68 -15.27 7.69
CA ALA A 43 -4.54 -15.81 8.74
C ALA A 43 -5.14 -14.70 9.65
N HIS A 44 -4.44 -13.58 9.82
CA HIS A 44 -4.97 -12.43 10.57
C HIS A 44 -6.07 -11.70 9.80
N ILE A 45 -5.89 -11.50 8.49
CA ILE A 45 -6.88 -10.89 7.59
C ILE A 45 -8.16 -11.73 7.56
N GLU A 46 -8.04 -13.06 7.45
CA GLU A 46 -9.19 -13.98 7.52
C GLU A 46 -9.94 -13.92 8.87
N ALA A 47 -9.24 -13.64 9.97
CA ALA A 47 -9.86 -13.53 11.29
C ALA A 47 -10.62 -12.21 11.49
N VAL A 48 -10.14 -11.12 10.88
CA VAL A 48 -10.78 -9.80 10.92
C VAL A 48 -12.06 -9.79 10.09
N SER A 49 -12.04 -10.37 8.88
CA SER A 49 -13.21 -10.46 8.00
C SER A 49 -14.33 -11.36 8.55
N ALA A 50 -14.00 -12.37 9.36
CA ALA A 50 -14.98 -13.24 10.03
C ALA A 50 -15.77 -12.55 11.19
N GLY A 51 -15.40 -11.33 11.59
CA GLY A 51 -15.95 -10.62 12.74
C GLY A 51 -17.16 -9.70 12.48
N ALA A 52 -17.55 -9.47 11.21
CA ALA A 52 -18.59 -8.49 10.88
C ALA A 52 -20.03 -9.02 11.14
N PRO A 53 -20.90 -8.28 11.84
CA PRO A 53 -22.27 -8.73 12.12
C PRO A 53 -23.19 -8.57 10.90
N ALA A 54 -23.86 -9.67 10.51
CA ALA A 54 -24.82 -9.70 9.41
C ALA A 54 -26.06 -8.80 9.67
N LEU A 55 -26.24 -7.76 8.86
CA LEU A 55 -27.43 -6.90 8.88
C LEU A 55 -28.56 -7.50 8.03
N GLY A 56 -29.67 -7.85 8.70
CA GLY A 56 -30.81 -8.55 8.13
C GLY A 56 -31.61 -7.76 7.07
N SER A 57 -31.91 -8.42 5.96
CA SER A 57 -32.75 -7.92 4.87
C SER A 57 -34.21 -7.73 5.31
N ARG A 58 -34.76 -6.53 5.12
CA ARG A 58 -36.18 -6.22 5.37
C ARG A 58 -36.91 -6.06 4.03
N SER A 59 -37.72 -7.05 3.66
CA SER A 59 -38.52 -7.06 2.43
C SER A 59 -39.79 -6.22 2.58
N GLY A 60 -39.93 -5.14 1.80
CA GLY A 60 -41.16 -4.35 1.69
C GLY A 60 -41.69 -4.36 0.27
N THR A 61 -42.76 -5.13 0.02
CA THR A 61 -43.49 -5.16 -1.26
C THR A 61 -44.48 -4.01 -1.32
N GLY A 62 -44.25 -3.04 -2.22
CA GLY A 62 -45.18 -1.95 -2.54
C GLY A 62 -45.53 -1.93 -4.03
N SER A 63 -46.73 -2.37 -4.36
CA SER A 63 -47.35 -2.30 -5.70
C SER A 63 -47.93 -0.91 -5.95
N VAL A 64 -47.61 -0.28 -7.08
CA VAL A 64 -48.33 0.90 -7.59
C VAL A 64 -48.66 0.70 -9.07
N THR A 65 -49.96 0.63 -9.35
CA THR A 65 -50.58 0.71 -10.67
C THR A 65 -50.80 2.17 -11.06
N GLY A 66 -50.44 2.55 -12.29
CA GLY A 66 -50.75 3.86 -12.85
C GLY A 66 -50.74 3.85 -14.37
N THR A 67 -51.93 3.89 -14.97
CA THR A 67 -52.22 4.21 -16.37
C THR A 67 -52.14 5.73 -16.58
N ASP A 68 -51.57 6.22 -17.69
CA ASP A 68 -52.32 6.73 -18.84
C ASP A 68 -51.47 7.61 -19.80
N THR A 69 -51.95 7.64 -21.03
CA THR A 69 -51.62 8.29 -22.32
C THR A 69 -50.78 9.56 -22.42
N GLY A 70 -50.00 9.65 -23.52
CA GLY A 70 -49.58 10.93 -24.12
C GLY A 70 -48.69 10.74 -25.36
N ALA A 71 -49.24 10.96 -26.55
CA ALA A 71 -48.56 10.84 -27.83
C ALA A 71 -47.87 12.15 -28.27
N THR A 72 -46.65 12.08 -28.81
CA THR A 72 -46.08 13.10 -29.72
C THR A 72 -45.00 12.53 -30.65
N THR A 73 -45.35 12.50 -31.94
CA THR A 73 -44.56 12.88 -33.14
C THR A 73 -43.05 12.60 -33.22
N GLY A 74 -42.71 11.64 -34.10
CA GLY A 74 -41.90 11.92 -35.31
C GLY A 74 -40.38 12.11 -35.16
N ARG A 75 -39.62 11.02 -35.18
CA ARG A 75 -38.24 11.01 -35.69
C ARG A 75 -37.96 9.68 -36.40
N ARG A 76 -37.67 9.76 -37.71
CA ARG A 76 -37.24 8.63 -38.54
C ARG A 76 -35.85 8.20 -38.08
N THR A 77 -35.76 7.17 -37.25
CA THR A 77 -34.55 6.34 -37.11
C THR A 77 -34.84 5.00 -37.78
N GLY A 78 -33.91 4.55 -38.63
CA GLY A 78 -34.07 3.38 -39.48
C GLY A 78 -34.40 2.14 -38.65
N ALA A 79 -35.59 1.59 -38.86
CA ALA A 79 -35.95 0.28 -38.35
C ALA A 79 -35.01 -0.74 -39.00
N VAL A 80 -34.00 -1.19 -38.25
CA VAL A 80 -33.30 -2.44 -38.50
C VAL A 80 -34.39 -3.48 -38.74
N SER A 81 -34.45 -4.01 -39.95
CA SER A 81 -35.56 -4.89 -40.34
C SER A 81 -35.68 -6.02 -39.32
N SER A 82 -36.89 -6.45 -38.98
CA SER A 82 -37.10 -7.53 -37.99
C SER A 82 -36.28 -8.80 -38.30
N ARG A 83 -35.93 -9.01 -39.58
CA ARG A 83 -35.04 -10.06 -40.07
C ARG A 83 -33.58 -9.86 -39.67
N GLU A 84 -33.10 -8.63 -39.65
CA GLU A 84 -31.74 -8.27 -39.27
C GLU A 84 -31.55 -8.34 -37.75
N ALA A 85 -32.54 -7.89 -36.97
CA ALA A 85 -32.57 -8.12 -35.51
C ALA A 85 -32.60 -9.62 -35.17
N THR A 86 -33.33 -10.43 -35.93
CA THR A 86 -33.37 -11.89 -35.75
C THR A 86 -32.04 -12.55 -36.14
N ARG A 87 -31.41 -12.11 -37.23
CA ARG A 87 -30.07 -12.58 -37.63
C ARG A 87 -29.00 -12.24 -36.59
N LEU A 88 -29.04 -11.04 -36.03
CA LEU A 88 -28.09 -10.62 -35.01
C LEU A 88 -28.26 -11.43 -33.71
N ARG A 89 -29.51 -11.69 -33.28
CA ARG A 89 -29.77 -12.57 -32.12
C ARG A 89 -29.31 -14.01 -32.35
N ALA A 90 -29.54 -14.56 -33.55
CA ALA A 90 -29.06 -15.90 -33.88
C ALA A 90 -27.52 -15.97 -33.90
N ARG A 91 -26.86 -14.92 -34.40
CA ARG A 91 -25.39 -14.84 -34.42
C ARG A 91 -24.80 -14.68 -33.02
N ALA A 92 -25.45 -13.90 -32.15
CA ALA A 92 -25.06 -13.77 -30.74
C ALA A 92 -25.21 -15.10 -29.98
N ALA A 93 -26.30 -15.85 -30.23
CA ALA A 93 -26.51 -17.16 -29.62
C ALA A 93 -25.49 -18.21 -30.09
N GLU A 94 -25.07 -18.18 -31.36
CA GLU A 94 -24.02 -19.08 -31.87
C GLU A 94 -22.63 -18.71 -31.33
N LEU A 95 -22.35 -17.42 -31.12
CA LEU A 95 -21.14 -16.96 -30.44
C LEU A 95 -21.12 -17.40 -28.96
N GLY A 96 -22.25 -17.28 -28.25
CA GLY A 96 -22.37 -17.79 -26.88
C GLY A 96 -22.07 -19.29 -26.78
N LYS A 97 -22.63 -20.11 -27.67
CA LYS A 97 -22.32 -21.56 -27.72
C LYS A 97 -20.88 -21.87 -28.14
N ALA A 98 -20.23 -21.01 -28.91
CA ALA A 98 -18.82 -21.18 -29.27
C ALA A 98 -17.92 -20.85 -28.07
N LEU A 99 -18.29 -19.83 -27.31
CA LEU A 99 -17.63 -19.45 -26.07
C LEU A 99 -17.82 -20.50 -24.98
N ASP A 100 -19.02 -21.02 -24.78
CA ASP A 100 -19.30 -22.13 -23.85
C ASP A 100 -18.47 -23.37 -24.18
N ARG A 101 -18.30 -23.69 -25.48
CA ARG A 101 -17.47 -24.81 -25.93
C ARG A 101 -15.99 -24.57 -25.71
N LEU A 102 -15.53 -23.32 -25.77
CA LEU A 102 -14.15 -22.94 -25.44
C LEU A 102 -13.91 -23.05 -23.92
N MET A 103 -14.86 -22.57 -23.12
CA MET A 103 -14.81 -22.59 -21.66
C MET A 103 -14.93 -24.01 -21.08
N MET A 104 -15.71 -24.90 -21.72
CA MET A 104 -15.82 -26.31 -21.33
C MET A 104 -14.61 -27.16 -21.78
N SER A 105 -13.69 -26.63 -22.58
CA SER A 105 -12.44 -27.32 -22.89
C SER A 105 -11.43 -27.12 -21.75
N THR A 106 -11.56 -27.93 -20.70
CA THR A 106 -10.63 -28.01 -19.56
C THR A 106 -9.27 -28.64 -19.93
N GLY A 107 -8.76 -28.35 -21.13
CA GLY A 107 -7.44 -28.79 -21.56
C GLY A 107 -6.42 -27.72 -21.28
N THR A 108 -5.33 -28.09 -20.60
CA THR A 108 -4.10 -27.28 -20.48
C THR A 108 -3.82 -26.58 -21.80
N ALA A 109 -3.86 -25.26 -21.79
CA ALA A 109 -3.62 -24.46 -22.97
C ALA A 109 -2.17 -24.65 -23.42
N PRO A 110 -1.88 -24.81 -24.73
CA PRO A 110 -0.52 -24.96 -25.22
C PRO A 110 0.32 -23.70 -24.93
N GLU A 111 1.63 -23.88 -24.72
CA GLU A 111 2.60 -22.76 -24.64
C GLU A 111 2.37 -21.78 -25.81
N GLY A 112 2.20 -20.51 -25.50
CA GLY A 112 1.78 -19.43 -26.39
C GLY A 112 0.31 -19.02 -26.29
N THR A 113 -0.46 -19.50 -25.30
CA THR A 113 -1.88 -19.16 -25.20
C THR A 113 -2.09 -17.77 -24.59
N VAL A 114 -2.55 -16.84 -25.42
CA VAL A 114 -3.15 -15.58 -24.97
C VAL A 114 -4.63 -15.84 -24.69
N LEU A 115 -5.01 -15.77 -23.41
CA LEU A 115 -6.42 -15.72 -23.04
C LEU A 115 -6.89 -14.27 -23.22
N ALA A 116 -7.41 -13.97 -24.41
CA ALA A 116 -7.85 -12.63 -24.80
C ALA A 116 -9.35 -12.46 -24.51
N LEU A 117 -9.67 -11.74 -23.43
CA LEU A 117 -11.00 -11.41 -22.94
C LEU A 117 -11.88 -12.61 -22.51
N ILE A 118 -11.99 -12.79 -21.20
CA ILE A 118 -13.19 -13.42 -20.63
C ILE A 118 -14.18 -12.30 -20.34
N HIS A 119 -15.33 -12.38 -21.00
CA HIS A 119 -16.45 -11.49 -20.80
C HIS A 119 -17.62 -12.33 -20.27
N GLY A 120 -17.83 -12.28 -18.96
CA GLY A 120 -18.83 -13.09 -18.28
C GLY A 120 -20.11 -12.31 -18.08
N ALA A 121 -21.00 -12.22 -19.06
CA ALA A 121 -22.35 -11.72 -18.80
C ALA A 121 -23.14 -12.79 -18.02
N ALA A 122 -22.99 -12.81 -16.69
CA ALA A 122 -23.79 -13.68 -15.83
C ALA A 122 -25.26 -13.21 -15.87
N SER A 123 -26.05 -13.86 -16.73
CA SER A 123 -27.53 -13.68 -16.73
C SER A 123 -28.23 -14.33 -15.52
N GLY A 124 -27.47 -14.71 -14.49
CA GLY A 124 -27.92 -15.37 -13.27
C GLY A 124 -27.82 -14.47 -12.04
N LYS A 125 -28.51 -14.84 -10.95
CA LYS A 125 -28.55 -14.08 -9.68
C LYS A 125 -27.27 -14.24 -8.82
N GLY A 126 -26.10 -14.43 -9.43
CA GLY A 126 -24.85 -14.72 -8.71
C GLY A 126 -23.65 -14.26 -9.52
N GLY A 127 -22.57 -13.85 -8.83
CA GLY A 127 -21.32 -13.38 -9.43
C GLY A 127 -20.58 -14.44 -10.20
N VAL A 128 -19.48 -14.04 -10.81
CA VAL A 128 -18.61 -14.85 -11.64
C VAL A 128 -17.54 -15.50 -10.76
N THR A 129 -17.58 -16.84 -10.70
CA THR A 129 -16.42 -17.62 -10.25
C THR A 129 -15.60 -18.05 -11.46
N LEU A 130 -14.36 -17.59 -11.54
CA LEU A 130 -13.44 -17.89 -12.64
C LEU A 130 -12.07 -18.30 -12.10
N ALA A 131 -11.57 -19.45 -12.58
CA ALA A 131 -10.17 -19.80 -12.47
C ALA A 131 -9.56 -19.89 -13.87
N ALA A 132 -8.48 -19.16 -14.12
CA ALA A 132 -7.83 -19.11 -15.43
C ALA A 132 -6.32 -19.26 -15.29
N SER A 133 -5.72 -20.00 -16.24
CA SER A 133 -4.26 -20.08 -16.37
C SER A 133 -3.85 -19.98 -17.84
N ALA A 134 -2.88 -19.10 -18.12
CA ALA A 134 -2.39 -18.81 -19.46
C ALA A 134 -1.00 -18.16 -19.37
N ASP A 135 -0.24 -18.07 -20.46
CA ASP A 135 1.02 -17.30 -20.42
C ASP A 135 0.74 -15.80 -20.26
N ARG A 136 -0.36 -15.34 -20.87
CA ARG A 136 -0.82 -13.96 -20.78
C ARG A 136 -2.33 -13.88 -20.71
N ILE A 137 -2.83 -13.16 -19.73
CA ILE A 137 -4.23 -12.77 -19.58
C ILE A 137 -4.29 -11.28 -19.91
N VAL A 138 -4.89 -10.92 -21.05
CA VAL A 138 -4.96 -9.51 -21.48
C VAL A 138 -5.91 -8.73 -20.57
N GLY A 139 -7.03 -9.35 -20.21
CA GLY A 139 -7.90 -8.82 -19.17
C GLY A 139 -9.10 -9.70 -18.87
N VAL A 140 -9.66 -9.45 -17.69
CA VAL A 140 -10.85 -10.10 -17.13
C VAL A 140 -11.83 -8.99 -16.76
N TYR A 141 -13.06 -9.11 -17.25
CA TYR A 141 -14.14 -8.16 -17.01
C TYR A 141 -15.39 -8.98 -16.67
N THR A 142 -15.80 -8.93 -15.41
CA THR A 142 -16.94 -9.71 -14.90
C THR A 142 -18.23 -8.93 -14.95
N ASP A 143 -18.20 -7.63 -14.61
CA ASP A 143 -19.40 -6.78 -14.60
C ASP A 143 -19.40 -5.67 -15.65
N ASP A 144 -19.37 -6.05 -16.93
CA ASP A 144 -19.54 -5.05 -17.99
C ASP A 144 -20.93 -4.40 -17.92
N LYS A 145 -20.90 -3.09 -17.64
CA LYS A 145 -22.05 -2.18 -17.60
C LYS A 145 -22.75 -2.01 -18.96
N ALA A 146 -22.24 -2.62 -20.04
CA ALA A 146 -22.81 -2.55 -21.38
C ALA A 146 -24.25 -3.10 -21.46
N GLY A 147 -25.21 -2.18 -21.64
CA GLY A 147 -26.61 -2.50 -21.91
C GLY A 147 -27.53 -2.46 -20.68
N LEU A 148 -26.99 -2.15 -19.49
CA LEU A 148 -27.81 -1.89 -18.31
C LEU A 148 -28.51 -0.52 -18.42
N SER A 149 -29.78 -0.47 -18.02
CA SER A 149 -30.48 0.83 -17.86
C SER A 149 -29.77 1.68 -16.79
N PRO A 150 -29.79 3.02 -16.83
CA PRO A 150 -29.13 3.86 -15.81
C PRO A 150 -29.54 3.55 -14.36
N GLN A 151 -30.73 3.00 -14.14
CA GLN A 151 -31.19 2.60 -12.81
C GLN A 151 -30.65 1.23 -12.34
N ARG A 152 -30.25 0.37 -13.29
CA ARG A 152 -29.51 -0.86 -13.06
C ARG A 152 -28.01 -0.60 -13.07
N TYR A 153 -27.52 0.39 -13.80
CA TYR A 153 -26.13 0.85 -13.75
C TYR A 153 -25.65 1.21 -12.32
N TYR A 154 -26.56 1.65 -11.44
CA TYR A 154 -26.29 1.92 -10.02
C TYR A 154 -26.85 0.85 -9.05
N ASN A 155 -27.53 -0.20 -9.54
CA ASN A 155 -28.22 -1.22 -8.71
C ASN A 155 -28.02 -2.70 -9.17
N ASP A 156 -27.50 -2.95 -10.37
CA ASP A 156 -26.95 -4.20 -10.91
C ASP A 156 -25.44 -3.93 -11.00
N ALA A 157 -24.53 -4.71 -10.43
CA ALA A 157 -24.70 -6.01 -9.82
C ALA A 157 -23.68 -6.10 -8.67
N ARG A 158 -24.15 -6.06 -7.42
CA ARG A 158 -23.34 -6.40 -6.25
C ARG A 158 -23.15 -7.90 -6.17
N LEU A 159 -22.53 -8.45 -7.19
CA LEU A 159 -22.47 -9.88 -7.35
C LEU A 159 -21.04 -10.29 -7.12
N ASP A 160 -20.75 -10.60 -5.86
CA ASP A 160 -19.46 -11.07 -5.38
C ASP A 160 -18.79 -12.03 -6.38
N ASP A 161 -17.74 -11.54 -7.04
CA ASP A 161 -16.94 -12.28 -7.97
C ASP A 161 -15.82 -13.02 -7.23
N GLN A 162 -15.40 -14.15 -7.80
CA GLN A 162 -14.28 -14.92 -7.28
C GLN A 162 -13.34 -15.27 -8.43
N LEU A 163 -12.22 -14.56 -8.51
CA LEU A 163 -11.22 -14.69 -9.55
C LEU A 163 -9.94 -15.34 -9.00
N ALA A 164 -9.47 -16.38 -9.69
CA ALA A 164 -8.17 -17.01 -9.44
C ALA A 164 -7.38 -17.07 -10.76
N LEU A 165 -6.40 -16.17 -10.92
CA LEU A 165 -5.66 -15.99 -12.17
C LEU A 165 -4.21 -16.39 -12.00
N ARG A 166 -3.69 -17.21 -12.93
CA ARG A 166 -2.28 -17.62 -12.98
C ARG A 166 -1.69 -17.36 -14.35
N ALA A 167 -0.75 -16.42 -14.47
CA ALA A 167 -0.14 -16.13 -15.76
C ALA A 167 1.28 -15.58 -15.68
N GLY A 168 2.00 -15.48 -16.79
CA GLY A 168 3.21 -14.65 -16.84
C GLY A 168 2.85 -13.16 -16.74
N GLU A 169 1.79 -12.75 -17.42
CA GLU A 169 1.29 -11.36 -17.40
C GLU A 169 -0.24 -11.35 -17.23
N VAL A 170 -0.73 -10.54 -16.29
CA VAL A 170 -2.12 -10.14 -16.16
C VAL A 170 -2.22 -8.65 -16.45
N GLY A 171 -2.88 -8.31 -17.56
CA GLY A 171 -3.10 -6.93 -17.99
C GLY A 171 -4.08 -6.22 -17.07
N SER A 172 -5.38 -6.37 -17.34
CA SER A 172 -6.39 -5.68 -16.55
C SER A 172 -7.45 -6.59 -15.93
N VAL A 173 -7.73 -6.39 -14.65
CA VAL A 173 -8.84 -7.04 -13.94
C VAL A 173 -9.82 -5.98 -13.49
N TYR A 174 -11.08 -6.12 -13.91
CA TYR A 174 -12.18 -5.23 -13.54
C TYR A 174 -13.37 -6.06 -13.06
N THR A 175 -13.68 -5.96 -11.76
CA THR A 175 -14.88 -6.58 -11.17
C THR A 175 -15.97 -5.56 -10.85
N ASP A 176 -15.60 -4.32 -10.56
CA ASP A 176 -16.45 -3.10 -10.52
C ASP A 176 -17.49 -3.02 -9.40
N GLY A 177 -18.14 -4.11 -8.97
CA GLY A 177 -19.00 -4.08 -7.80
C GLY A 177 -19.35 -5.45 -7.23
N GLY A 178 -19.82 -5.45 -5.98
CA GLY A 178 -19.90 -6.67 -5.17
C GLY A 178 -18.69 -6.82 -4.25
N ASP A 179 -18.81 -7.68 -3.24
CA ASP A 179 -17.69 -7.93 -2.32
C ASP A 179 -16.78 -8.98 -2.99
N ASP A 180 -15.82 -8.53 -3.79
CA ASP A 180 -15.08 -9.38 -4.71
C ASP A 180 -13.86 -10.05 -4.06
N VAL A 181 -13.49 -11.22 -4.56
CA VAL A 181 -12.26 -11.92 -4.17
C VAL A 181 -11.40 -12.15 -5.40
N VAL A 182 -10.26 -11.46 -5.46
CA VAL A 182 -9.32 -11.51 -6.59
C VAL A 182 -7.97 -12.06 -6.11
N ALA A 183 -7.63 -13.26 -6.54
CA ALA A 183 -6.33 -13.88 -6.32
C ALA A 183 -5.53 -13.97 -7.63
N ILE A 184 -4.32 -13.42 -7.64
CA ILE A 184 -3.45 -13.39 -8.82
C ILE A 184 -2.06 -13.90 -8.48
N GLU A 185 -1.55 -14.81 -9.31
CA GLU A 185 -0.17 -15.25 -9.32
C GLU A 185 0.42 -14.95 -10.70
N ALA A 186 1.26 -13.91 -10.81
CA ALA A 186 1.86 -13.54 -12.10
C ALA A 186 3.17 -12.78 -12.00
N ASP A 187 4.05 -12.90 -13.00
CA ASP A 187 5.28 -12.09 -13.02
C ASP A 187 4.96 -10.60 -13.12
N LEU A 188 3.95 -10.22 -13.90
CA LEU A 188 3.51 -8.85 -14.09
C LEU A 188 1.99 -8.72 -13.93
N VAL A 189 1.55 -7.80 -13.07
CA VAL A 189 0.17 -7.35 -12.93
C VAL A 189 0.12 -5.86 -13.25
N GLU A 190 -0.60 -5.46 -14.30
CA GLU A 190 -0.60 -4.07 -14.78
C GLU A 190 -1.68 -3.19 -14.14
N SER A 191 -2.90 -3.71 -13.94
CA SER A 191 -3.99 -2.94 -13.34
C SER A 191 -5.08 -3.83 -12.74
N ILE A 192 -5.51 -3.51 -11.52
CA ILE A 192 -6.67 -4.11 -10.87
C ILE A 192 -7.63 -3.00 -10.46
N TYR A 193 -8.92 -3.27 -10.63
CA TYR A 193 -10.01 -2.40 -10.24
C TYR A 193 -11.14 -3.27 -9.69
N THR A 194 -11.46 -3.17 -8.41
CA THR A 194 -12.50 -4.03 -7.81
C THR A 194 -13.83 -3.36 -7.55
N GLY A 195 -13.88 -2.08 -7.17
CA GLY A 195 -15.17 -1.39 -7.15
C GLY A 195 -15.24 -0.27 -6.14
N ASN A 196 -16.26 -0.30 -5.29
CA ASN A 196 -16.44 0.55 -4.10
C ASN A 196 -17.07 -0.27 -2.95
N ASP A 197 -17.30 -1.57 -3.18
CA ASP A 197 -17.84 -2.50 -2.17
C ASP A 197 -16.63 -3.14 -1.42
N SER A 198 -16.82 -4.12 -0.54
CA SER A 198 -15.71 -4.62 0.29
C SER A 198 -14.94 -5.74 -0.39
N ASP A 199 -13.73 -5.45 -0.85
CA ASP A 199 -12.98 -6.34 -1.72
C ASP A 199 -11.78 -7.01 -1.04
N VAL A 200 -11.44 -8.21 -1.51
CA VAL A 200 -10.24 -8.94 -1.09
C VAL A 200 -9.34 -9.17 -2.29
N VAL A 201 -8.17 -8.54 -2.29
CA VAL A 201 -7.18 -8.65 -3.36
C VAL A 201 -5.89 -9.29 -2.82
N ALA A 202 -5.53 -10.45 -3.35
CA ALA A 202 -4.30 -11.16 -3.02
C ALA A 202 -3.43 -11.35 -4.26
N ILE A 203 -2.21 -10.81 -4.25
CA ILE A 203 -1.30 -10.84 -5.40
C ILE A 203 0.05 -11.41 -4.99
N THR A 204 0.53 -12.38 -5.75
CA THR A 204 1.94 -12.82 -5.71
C THR A 204 2.55 -12.56 -7.08
N GLY A 205 3.66 -11.82 -7.15
CA GLY A 205 4.27 -11.52 -8.43
C GLY A 205 5.66 -10.91 -8.39
N ASN A 206 6.19 -10.52 -9.55
CA ASN A 206 7.46 -9.79 -9.60
C ASN A 206 7.19 -8.27 -9.64
N VAL A 207 6.25 -7.82 -10.47
CA VAL A 207 5.86 -6.42 -10.61
C VAL A 207 4.35 -6.30 -10.50
N VAL A 208 3.88 -5.45 -9.58
CA VAL A 208 2.47 -5.11 -9.41
C VAL A 208 2.30 -3.61 -9.61
N ARG A 209 1.41 -3.23 -10.51
CA ARG A 209 1.06 -1.84 -10.78
C ARG A 209 -0.43 -1.61 -10.56
N SER A 210 -0.74 -0.41 -10.10
CA SER A 210 -2.08 0.17 -10.21
C SER A 210 -3.18 -0.75 -9.67
N VAL A 211 -3.13 -1.02 -8.36
CA VAL A 211 -4.23 -1.67 -7.64
C VAL A 211 -5.17 -0.60 -7.13
N TYR A 212 -6.44 -0.66 -7.55
CA TYR A 212 -7.52 0.21 -7.09
C TYR A 212 -8.63 -0.67 -6.52
N THR A 213 -8.93 -0.58 -5.23
CA THR A 213 -10.08 -1.29 -4.66
C THR A 213 -11.31 -0.41 -4.54
N ASP A 214 -11.15 0.89 -4.25
CA ASP A 214 -12.19 1.91 -4.46
C ASP A 214 -11.86 2.83 -5.66
N ASN A 215 -12.85 3.11 -6.51
CA ASN A 215 -12.81 4.21 -7.48
C ASN A 215 -13.81 5.31 -7.17
N ASP A 216 -13.56 6.04 -6.10
CA ASP A 216 -14.01 7.41 -6.04
C ASP A 216 -13.26 8.28 -5.04
N ALA A 217 -11.96 8.49 -5.28
CA ALA A 217 -11.24 9.62 -4.66
C ALA A 217 -11.83 11.01 -5.02
N ARG A 218 -12.97 11.11 -5.73
CA ARG A 218 -13.50 12.39 -6.20
C ARG A 218 -15.00 12.68 -5.96
N HIS A 219 -15.90 11.73 -5.69
CA HIS A 219 -17.33 12.03 -5.84
C HIS A 219 -18.40 11.43 -4.91
N THR A 220 -18.13 10.81 -3.74
CA THR A 220 -19.23 10.69 -2.74
C THR A 220 -18.83 10.86 -1.27
N PRO A 221 -19.08 12.04 -0.67
CA PRO A 221 -18.93 12.26 0.78
C PRO A 221 -19.92 11.48 1.66
N GLN A 222 -20.81 10.65 1.10
CA GLN A 222 -21.87 9.98 1.86
C GLN A 222 -22.26 8.63 1.22
N GLY A 223 -21.49 7.58 1.52
CA GLY A 223 -22.12 6.39 2.10
C GLY A 223 -21.93 5.02 1.47
N ARG A 224 -20.87 4.76 0.69
CA ARG A 224 -20.58 3.40 0.16
C ARG A 224 -19.10 3.19 -0.18
N ALA A 225 -18.20 3.53 0.73
CA ALA A 225 -16.82 3.10 0.58
C ALA A 225 -16.69 1.71 1.23
N GLY A 226 -15.92 0.83 0.61
CA GLY A 226 -15.73 -0.56 0.98
C GLY A 226 -15.02 -0.72 2.31
N THR A 227 -14.61 -1.94 2.63
CA THR A 227 -13.56 -2.16 3.62
C THR A 227 -12.71 -3.24 3.01
N ASP A 228 -11.61 -2.79 2.41
CA ASP A 228 -10.85 -3.61 1.51
C ASP A 228 -9.71 -4.31 2.22
N ALA A 229 -9.33 -5.48 1.73
CA ALA A 229 -8.19 -6.24 2.19
C ALA A 229 -7.24 -6.50 1.02
N VAL A 230 -6.10 -5.80 1.01
CA VAL A 230 -5.07 -5.92 -0.03
C VAL A 230 -3.83 -6.59 0.55
N ALA A 231 -3.47 -7.76 0.00
CA ALA A 231 -2.26 -8.49 0.35
C ALA A 231 -1.37 -8.68 -0.88
N ILE A 232 -0.15 -8.13 -0.86
CA ILE A 232 0.78 -8.19 -1.98
C ILE A 232 2.13 -8.78 -1.53
N ASN A 233 2.57 -9.83 -2.19
CA ASN A 233 3.95 -10.31 -2.15
C ASN A 233 4.57 -10.08 -3.52
N ALA A 234 5.45 -9.09 -3.65
CA ALA A 234 6.05 -8.79 -4.94
C ALA A 234 7.48 -8.29 -4.85
N ARG A 235 8.23 -8.25 -5.95
CA ARG A 235 9.52 -7.53 -5.92
C ARG A 235 9.31 -6.02 -5.95
N TYR A 236 8.39 -5.54 -6.78
CA TYR A 236 8.12 -4.13 -6.96
C TYR A 236 6.61 -3.88 -6.95
N VAL A 237 6.17 -2.96 -6.11
CA VAL A 237 4.79 -2.47 -6.06
C VAL A 237 4.81 -0.99 -6.40
N ASP A 238 4.09 -0.61 -7.45
CA ASP A 238 4.08 0.75 -7.96
C ASP A 238 3.07 1.62 -7.22
N SER A 239 1.80 1.20 -7.22
CA SER A 239 0.73 1.99 -6.65
C SER A 239 -0.42 1.12 -6.18
N VAL A 240 -0.87 1.41 -4.96
CA VAL A 240 -2.06 0.82 -4.33
C VAL A 240 -2.93 1.97 -3.83
N TYR A 241 -4.20 1.94 -4.19
CA TYR A 241 -5.21 2.90 -3.77
C TYR A 241 -6.40 2.10 -3.24
N THR A 242 -6.69 2.21 -1.95
CA THR A 242 -7.87 1.55 -1.36
C THR A 242 -9.05 2.51 -1.23
N GLY A 243 -8.77 3.80 -1.12
CA GLY A 243 -9.67 4.89 -1.46
C GLY A 243 -10.58 5.31 -0.32
N GLY A 244 -11.54 4.51 0.11
CA GLY A 244 -12.26 4.83 1.33
C GLY A 244 -12.83 3.58 1.96
N GLY A 245 -13.03 3.62 3.27
CA GLY A 245 -13.25 2.40 4.03
C GLY A 245 -12.39 2.37 5.26
N ALA A 246 -12.43 1.26 5.99
CA ALA A 246 -11.44 0.98 7.03
C ALA A 246 -10.57 -0.16 6.52
N ASP A 247 -9.63 0.15 5.63
CA ASP A 247 -8.96 -0.79 4.77
C ASP A 247 -7.78 -1.47 5.47
N ALA A 248 -7.44 -2.66 5.01
CA ALA A 248 -6.32 -3.45 5.50
C ALA A 248 -5.33 -3.71 4.35
N VAL A 249 -4.16 -3.08 4.40
CA VAL A 249 -3.11 -3.21 3.39
C VAL A 249 -1.89 -3.91 3.98
N ALA A 250 -1.48 -5.03 3.40
CA ALA A 250 -0.29 -5.78 3.78
C ALA A 250 0.61 -6.04 2.58
N ILE A 251 1.81 -5.44 2.57
CA ILE A 251 2.75 -5.56 1.44
C ILE A 251 4.10 -6.09 1.94
N ASN A 252 4.56 -7.18 1.33
CA ASN A 252 5.95 -7.64 1.40
C ASN A 252 6.60 -7.43 0.04
N ALA A 253 7.59 -6.54 -0.04
CA ALA A 253 8.28 -6.29 -1.29
C ALA A 253 9.75 -5.95 -1.19
N HIS A 254 10.45 -5.80 -2.32
CA HIS A 254 11.74 -5.10 -2.31
C HIS A 254 11.54 -3.60 -2.40
N VAL A 255 10.61 -3.14 -3.25
CA VAL A 255 10.30 -1.70 -3.42
C VAL A 255 8.78 -1.51 -3.38
N VAL A 256 8.35 -0.53 -2.60
CA VAL A 256 6.99 0.02 -2.63
C VAL A 256 7.10 1.50 -2.98
N GLU A 257 6.58 1.90 -4.14
CA GLU A 257 6.61 3.32 -4.53
C GLU A 257 5.46 4.08 -3.89
N SER A 258 4.21 3.62 -3.99
CA SER A 258 3.09 4.36 -3.40
C SER A 258 1.96 3.50 -2.85
N VAL A 259 1.46 3.90 -1.67
CA VAL A 259 0.22 3.40 -1.05
C VAL A 259 -0.57 4.61 -0.58
N TYR A 260 -1.85 4.66 -0.95
CA TYR A 260 -2.82 5.68 -0.52
C TYR A 260 -4.05 4.94 0.00
N ALA A 261 -4.26 4.97 1.32
CA ALA A 261 -5.36 4.25 1.93
C ALA A 261 -6.67 5.05 1.84
N GLY A 262 -6.60 6.36 1.98
CA GLY A 262 -7.66 7.28 1.61
C GLY A 262 -8.53 7.64 2.81
N ALA A 263 -9.85 7.54 2.71
CA ALA A 263 -10.72 7.99 3.80
C ALA A 263 -11.21 6.84 4.69
N GLY A 264 -10.92 6.92 5.98
CA GLY A 264 -11.37 6.06 7.06
C GLY A 264 -10.18 5.49 7.83
N ASN A 265 -10.44 4.65 8.83
CA ASN A 265 -9.37 4.25 9.75
C ASN A 265 -8.67 3.01 9.22
N ASP A 266 -7.54 3.20 8.57
CA ASP A 266 -6.84 2.18 7.81
C ASP A 266 -5.75 1.47 8.61
N ALA A 267 -5.45 0.23 8.22
CA ALA A 267 -4.42 -0.61 8.80
C ALA A 267 -3.39 -0.97 7.72
N ILE A 268 -2.25 -0.29 7.72
CA ILE A 268 -1.20 -0.42 6.72
C ILE A 268 0.02 -1.13 7.33
N ARG A 269 0.43 -2.25 6.75
CA ARG A 269 1.64 -3.00 7.14
C ARG A 269 2.55 -3.23 5.95
N ILE A 270 3.74 -2.65 5.99
CA ILE A 270 4.73 -2.75 4.91
C ILE A 270 6.03 -3.36 5.42
N SER A 271 6.54 -4.36 4.71
CA SER A 271 7.89 -4.88 4.85
C SER A 271 8.59 -4.75 3.50
N ALA A 272 9.54 -3.83 3.39
CA ALA A 272 10.23 -3.55 2.14
C ALA A 272 11.73 -3.26 2.32
N ASP A 273 12.52 -3.33 1.24
CA ASP A 273 13.86 -2.75 1.28
C ASP A 273 13.74 -1.22 1.15
N LEU A 274 12.93 -0.74 0.21
CA LEU A 274 12.74 0.67 -0.09
C LEU A 274 11.26 1.05 -0.12
N VAL A 275 10.93 2.20 0.50
CA VAL A 275 9.59 2.80 0.48
C VAL A 275 9.67 4.24 -0.02
N ALA A 276 8.81 4.66 -0.94
CA ALA A 276 8.77 6.04 -1.43
C ALA A 276 7.63 6.84 -0.79
N GLY A 277 6.36 6.42 -0.89
CA GLY A 277 5.24 7.11 -0.26
C GLY A 277 4.21 6.14 0.33
N ILE A 278 3.98 6.21 1.63
CA ILE A 278 2.92 5.49 2.33
C ILE A 278 2.04 6.54 3.00
N HIS A 279 0.79 6.63 2.58
CA HIS A 279 -0.15 7.64 3.03
C HIS A 279 -1.39 6.97 3.64
N GLY A 280 -1.68 7.30 4.89
CA GLY A 280 -2.96 6.97 5.53
C GLY A 280 -4.10 7.81 4.93
N ASP A 281 -3.84 9.10 4.76
CA ASP A 281 -4.78 10.12 4.27
C ASP A 281 -5.81 10.53 5.36
N ASP A 282 -7.12 10.43 5.17
CA ASP A 282 -8.10 10.93 6.15
C ASP A 282 -8.56 9.80 7.09
N GLY A 283 -8.20 9.80 8.38
CA GLY A 283 -8.65 8.79 9.34
C GLY A 283 -7.74 8.69 10.55
N ASP A 284 -8.15 7.95 11.59
CA ASP A 284 -7.20 7.56 12.64
C ASP A 284 -6.52 6.24 12.21
N ASP A 285 -5.36 6.35 11.56
CA ASP A 285 -4.69 5.24 10.87
C ASP A 285 -3.70 4.49 11.75
N VAL A 286 -3.46 3.22 11.41
CA VAL A 286 -2.42 2.38 12.01
C VAL A 286 -1.42 1.96 10.93
N ILE A 287 -0.23 2.53 10.98
CA ILE A 287 0.81 2.33 9.96
C ILE A 287 2.04 1.67 10.60
N ASP A 288 2.40 0.45 10.17
CA ASP A 288 3.63 -0.26 10.58
C ASP A 288 4.52 -0.54 9.37
N VAL A 289 5.63 0.18 9.27
CA VAL A 289 6.59 0.09 8.17
C VAL A 289 7.93 -0.40 8.67
N THR A 290 8.39 -1.52 8.13
CA THR A 290 9.78 -1.99 8.25
C THR A 290 10.45 -1.84 6.90
N ALA A 291 11.41 -0.92 6.82
CA ALA A 291 12.14 -0.60 5.59
C ALA A 291 13.67 -0.67 5.80
N THR A 292 14.45 -0.86 4.74
CA THR A 292 15.88 -0.55 4.82
C THR A 292 16.09 0.97 4.77
N ALA A 293 15.42 1.67 3.86
CA ALA A 293 15.46 3.13 3.75
C ALA A 293 14.25 3.69 2.99
N GLY A 294 14.05 5.00 3.08
CA GLY A 294 13.22 5.76 2.17
C GLY A 294 13.83 5.83 0.77
N ARG A 295 12.98 6.06 -0.23
CA ARG A 295 13.32 6.20 -1.65
C ARG A 295 12.87 7.56 -2.14
N ALA A 296 13.65 8.18 -3.02
CA ALA A 296 13.28 9.44 -3.65
C ALA A 296 12.10 9.24 -4.62
N ASP A 297 11.02 9.98 -4.41
CA ASP A 297 9.88 10.00 -5.34
C ASP A 297 10.29 10.45 -6.74
N GLY A 298 9.91 9.67 -7.76
CA GLY A 298 9.89 10.11 -9.15
C GLY A 298 11.23 10.56 -9.74
N PHE A 299 12.36 9.96 -9.34
CA PHE A 299 13.69 10.40 -9.76
C PHE A 299 13.95 10.26 -11.28
N VAL A 300 13.56 11.29 -12.04
CA VAL A 300 13.98 11.56 -13.43
C VAL A 300 14.70 12.90 -13.50
N GLY A 301 16.03 12.88 -13.58
CA GLY A 301 16.76 13.85 -14.40
C GLY A 301 17.95 14.61 -13.79
N PHE A 302 18.03 14.84 -12.48
CA PHE A 302 19.19 15.51 -11.88
C PHE A 302 19.43 14.99 -10.47
N ALA A 303 20.51 14.23 -10.26
CA ALA A 303 20.95 13.87 -8.92
C ALA A 303 21.56 15.12 -8.29
N PRO A 304 20.97 15.74 -7.26
CA PRO A 304 21.83 16.39 -6.28
C PRO A 304 22.85 15.33 -5.84
N SER A 305 24.12 15.72 -5.69
CA SER A 305 25.12 14.81 -5.12
C SER A 305 24.54 14.22 -3.84
N MET A 306 24.34 12.89 -3.80
CA MET A 306 23.81 12.24 -2.60
C MET A 306 24.67 12.66 -1.42
N PRO A 307 24.07 13.08 -0.30
CA PRO A 307 24.81 13.41 0.89
C PRO A 307 25.71 12.25 1.32
N ASP A 308 26.84 12.56 1.98
CA ASP A 308 27.73 11.53 2.51
C ASP A 308 27.06 10.80 3.68
N LEU A 309 26.47 9.64 3.39
CA LEU A 309 25.75 8.82 4.36
C LEU A 309 26.65 8.24 5.47
N SER A 310 27.98 8.34 5.35
CA SER A 310 28.90 7.96 6.42
C SER A 310 28.88 8.97 7.59
N THR A 311 28.40 10.19 7.35
CA THR A 311 28.26 11.26 8.35
C THR A 311 26.81 11.37 8.84
N THR A 312 26.62 11.76 10.10
CA THR A 312 25.27 12.02 10.64
C THR A 312 24.60 13.17 9.89
N GLU A 313 25.34 14.24 9.61
CA GLU A 313 24.83 15.39 8.85
C GLU A 313 24.38 14.99 7.44
N GLY A 314 25.14 14.12 6.76
CA GLY A 314 24.78 13.63 5.45
C GLY A 314 23.54 12.74 5.48
N ARG A 315 23.43 11.81 6.44
CA ARG A 315 22.20 11.01 6.60
C ARG A 315 20.98 11.88 6.88
N MET A 316 21.11 12.88 7.75
CA MET A 316 20.02 13.81 8.04
C MET A 316 19.62 14.63 6.81
N ALA A 317 20.59 15.11 6.02
CA ALA A 317 20.30 15.80 4.77
C ALA A 317 19.59 14.90 3.75
N ALA A 318 19.91 13.60 3.74
CA ALA A 318 19.28 12.64 2.82
C ALA A 318 17.79 12.40 3.13
N THR A 319 17.35 12.59 4.38
CA THR A 319 15.93 12.46 4.75
C THR A 319 15.01 13.40 3.98
N ALA A 320 15.51 14.56 3.53
CA ALA A 320 14.73 15.52 2.73
C ALA A 320 14.70 15.19 1.22
N LEU A 321 15.38 14.13 0.80
CA LEU A 321 15.46 13.70 -0.60
C LEU A 321 14.73 12.38 -0.84
N VAL A 322 14.29 11.72 0.23
CA VAL A 322 13.57 10.46 0.20
C VAL A 322 12.17 10.69 0.71
N GLY A 323 11.20 9.94 0.19
CA GLY A 323 9.90 9.86 0.82
C GLY A 323 9.90 8.84 1.96
N GLY A 324 8.70 8.56 2.46
CA GLY A 324 8.50 7.61 3.54
C GLY A 324 7.04 7.50 3.92
N VAL A 325 6.70 7.90 5.14
CA VAL A 325 5.39 7.65 5.74
C VAL A 325 4.72 8.97 6.14
N ASP A 326 3.45 9.12 5.79
CA ASP A 326 2.59 10.24 6.17
C ASP A 326 1.28 9.65 6.73
N GLY A 327 0.93 9.99 7.97
CA GLY A 327 -0.34 9.57 8.57
C GLY A 327 -1.51 10.26 7.87
N GLY A 328 -1.45 11.59 7.78
CA GLY A 328 -2.44 12.39 7.06
C GLY A 328 -3.29 13.19 8.03
N ALA A 329 -4.58 12.93 8.13
CA ALA A 329 -5.51 13.68 8.97
C ALA A 329 -6.26 12.75 9.93
N GLY A 330 -5.99 12.89 11.22
CA GLY A 330 -6.56 12.09 12.29
C GLY A 330 -5.49 11.84 13.33
N ASN A 331 -5.78 11.02 14.34
CA ASN A 331 -4.81 10.70 15.38
C ASN A 331 -4.15 9.35 15.07
N ASP A 332 -3.02 9.42 14.39
CA ASP A 332 -2.41 8.25 13.77
C ASP A 332 -1.49 7.51 14.74
N THR A 333 -1.42 6.20 14.56
CA THR A 333 -0.44 5.34 15.21
C THR A 333 0.57 4.86 14.18
N ILE A 334 1.76 5.47 14.20
CA ILE A 334 2.80 5.23 13.20
C ILE A 334 3.98 4.52 13.84
N ARG A 335 4.40 3.38 13.29
CA ARG A 335 5.63 2.68 13.64
C ARG A 335 6.52 2.56 12.42
N VAL A 336 7.75 3.07 12.54
CA VAL A 336 8.75 2.97 11.48
C VAL A 336 10.03 2.36 12.02
N ALA A 337 10.41 1.21 11.48
CA ALA A 337 11.71 0.60 11.68
C ALA A 337 12.54 0.76 10.41
N SER A 338 13.62 1.53 10.46
CA SER A 338 14.48 1.81 9.30
C SER A 338 15.95 1.69 9.66
N GLN A 339 16.77 1.22 8.72
CA GLN A 339 18.23 1.19 8.87
C GLN A 339 18.89 2.47 8.31
N GLY A 340 18.27 3.09 7.32
CA GLY A 340 18.75 4.27 6.60
C GLY A 340 17.82 5.48 6.72
N PRO A 341 18.13 6.55 5.96
CA PRO A 341 17.31 7.76 5.91
C PRO A 341 15.88 7.45 5.46
N ILE A 342 14.89 7.97 6.18
CA ILE A 342 13.47 7.91 5.81
C ILE A 342 12.75 9.17 6.29
N GLU A 343 11.72 9.59 5.58
CA GLU A 343 10.83 10.68 5.99
C GLU A 343 9.61 10.15 6.74
N VAL A 344 9.20 10.84 7.80
CA VAL A 344 7.98 10.53 8.56
C VAL A 344 7.24 11.82 8.86
N ALA A 345 5.94 11.84 8.64
CA ALA A 345 5.00 12.87 9.09
C ALA A 345 3.85 12.20 9.83
N GLY A 346 3.44 12.78 10.95
CA GLY A 346 2.18 12.41 11.59
C GLY A 346 1.02 12.96 10.76
N GLY A 347 1.04 14.28 10.54
CA GLY A 347 0.02 14.97 9.79
C GLY A 347 -0.82 15.82 10.74
N THR A 348 -2.09 16.09 10.43
CA THR A 348 -2.96 16.84 11.33
C THR A 348 -3.62 15.93 12.35
N GLY A 349 -3.35 16.15 13.63
CA GLY A 349 -3.99 15.43 14.72
C GLY A 349 -3.04 15.34 15.91
N ASP A 350 -3.37 14.54 16.92
CA ASP A 350 -2.43 14.25 18.00
C ASP A 350 -1.86 12.83 17.79
N ASP A 351 -0.69 12.72 17.14
CA ASP A 351 -0.18 11.43 16.66
C ASP A 351 0.69 10.68 17.67
N SER A 352 0.72 9.35 17.56
CA SER A 352 1.58 8.45 18.32
C SER A 352 2.58 7.77 17.39
N ILE A 353 3.82 8.26 17.38
CA ILE A 353 4.88 7.84 16.48
C ILE A 353 5.95 7.04 17.24
N ARG A 354 6.33 5.87 16.74
CA ARG A 354 7.44 5.06 17.24
C ARG A 354 8.50 4.87 16.16
N LEU A 355 9.71 5.32 16.44
CA LEU A 355 10.84 5.27 15.50
C LEU A 355 11.91 4.30 16.01
N GLU A 356 12.30 3.33 15.19
CA GLU A 356 13.28 2.30 15.55
C GLU A 356 14.44 2.27 14.55
N GLY A 357 15.59 2.80 14.98
CA GLY A 357 16.84 2.74 14.22
C GLY A 357 16.99 3.84 13.16
N GLY A 358 18.09 3.78 12.41
CA GLY A 358 18.32 4.62 11.25
C GLY A 358 18.38 6.12 11.52
N THR A 359 18.03 6.89 10.48
CA THR A 359 17.93 8.35 10.52
C THR A 359 16.57 8.77 9.98
N VAL A 360 15.81 9.54 10.75
CA VAL A 360 14.44 9.93 10.40
C VAL A 360 14.37 11.44 10.23
N GLY A 361 13.81 11.88 9.11
CA GLY A 361 13.35 13.25 8.92
C GLY A 361 11.91 13.32 9.40
N LEU A 362 11.68 13.90 10.58
CA LEU A 362 10.33 14.09 11.12
C LEU A 362 9.81 15.45 10.64
N VAL A 363 8.77 15.44 9.83
CA VAL A 363 8.14 16.67 9.33
C VAL A 363 7.11 17.16 10.33
N TRP A 364 7.08 18.48 10.54
CA TRP A 364 6.03 19.12 11.29
C TRP A 364 5.60 20.42 10.60
N SER A 365 4.29 20.58 10.47
CA SER A 365 3.62 21.70 9.85
C SER A 365 2.64 22.38 10.82
N ALA A 366 2.29 23.64 10.52
CA ALA A 366 1.33 24.35 11.35
C ALA A 366 -0.08 23.73 11.23
N GLY A 367 -0.50 23.02 12.27
CA GLY A 367 -1.78 22.30 12.31
C GLY A 367 -1.66 20.89 12.88
N ASP A 368 -0.44 20.37 12.96
CA ASP A 368 -0.10 18.99 13.32
C ASP A 368 -0.24 18.65 14.82
N GLY A 369 -1.14 19.33 15.55
CA GLY A 369 -1.46 19.02 16.94
C GLY A 369 -0.28 18.73 17.90
N ASN A 370 -0.44 17.74 18.78
CA ASN A 370 0.47 17.39 19.87
C ASN A 370 0.98 15.94 19.76
N ASP A 371 2.01 15.75 18.95
CA ASP A 371 2.59 14.44 18.69
C ASP A 371 3.40 13.89 19.86
N GLN A 372 3.32 12.58 20.02
CA GLN A 372 4.15 11.78 20.92
C GLN A 372 5.09 10.90 20.10
N VAL A 373 6.39 11.08 20.28
CA VAL A 373 7.43 10.35 19.55
C VAL A 373 8.24 9.49 20.51
N ALA A 374 8.14 8.18 20.39
CA ALA A 374 8.95 7.22 21.12
C ALA A 374 10.18 6.80 20.29
N LEU A 375 11.38 7.04 20.82
CA LEU A 375 12.63 6.74 20.13
C LEU A 375 13.22 5.40 20.60
N GLY A 376 13.54 4.53 19.64
CA GLY A 376 14.38 3.36 19.85
C GLY A 376 15.85 3.74 20.01
N ALA A 377 16.63 2.85 20.63
CA ALA A 377 18.05 3.08 20.87
C ALA A 377 18.81 3.42 19.58
N GLY A 378 19.59 4.49 19.62
CA GLY A 378 20.42 4.96 18.53
C GLY A 378 19.67 5.66 17.39
N THR A 379 18.35 5.82 17.46
CA THR A 379 17.58 6.52 16.43
C THR A 379 18.06 7.98 16.32
N GLU A 380 18.37 8.43 15.10
CA GLU A 380 18.71 9.83 14.82
C GLU A 380 17.50 10.52 14.21
N VAL A 381 17.09 11.67 14.74
CA VAL A 381 15.93 12.43 14.24
C VAL A 381 16.34 13.85 13.91
N VAL A 382 15.93 14.33 12.74
CA VAL A 382 15.90 15.75 12.40
C VAL A 382 14.45 16.18 12.26
N VAL A 383 14.01 17.06 13.16
CA VAL A 383 12.69 17.71 13.07
C VAL A 383 12.78 18.82 12.04
N ARG A 384 11.98 18.73 10.98
CA ARG A 384 11.91 19.71 9.92
C ARG A 384 10.62 20.50 10.05
N LEU A 385 10.78 21.73 10.53
CA LEU A 385 9.68 22.67 10.70
C LEU A 385 9.38 23.38 9.38
N ASP A 386 8.10 23.45 9.03
CA ASP A 386 7.65 24.29 7.93
C ASP A 386 7.92 25.80 8.20
N ALA A 387 7.73 26.63 7.17
CA ALA A 387 7.93 28.08 7.30
C ALA A 387 6.90 28.76 8.24
N ARG A 388 5.82 28.06 8.61
CA ARG A 388 4.71 28.60 9.41
C ARG A 388 4.84 28.24 10.89
N ALA A 389 5.73 27.34 11.29
CA ALA A 389 5.96 26.95 12.69
C ALA A 389 6.30 28.12 13.64
N GLY A 390 6.78 29.24 13.09
CA GLY A 390 7.12 30.43 13.87
C GLY A 390 8.30 30.19 14.80
N SER A 391 8.26 30.76 15.99
CA SER A 391 9.26 30.48 17.03
C SER A 391 8.94 29.17 17.73
N PHE A 392 9.95 28.37 18.09
CA PHE A 392 9.76 27.21 18.96
C PHE A 392 10.48 27.41 20.30
N SER A 393 10.07 26.63 21.30
CA SER A 393 10.77 26.50 22.59
C SER A 393 11.01 25.03 22.91
N VAL A 394 12.03 24.76 23.72
CA VAL A 394 12.42 23.39 24.07
C VAL A 394 12.32 23.23 25.58
N GLU A 395 11.54 22.26 26.01
CA GLU A 395 11.42 21.83 27.40
C GLU A 395 12.10 20.47 27.55
N ARG A 396 13.00 20.33 28.53
CA ARG A 396 13.76 19.10 28.74
C ARG A 396 13.30 18.43 30.03
N GLY A 397 12.90 17.16 29.91
CA GLY A 397 12.66 16.28 31.03
C GLY A 397 13.85 15.36 31.29
N GLU A 398 13.62 14.35 32.12
CA GLU A 398 14.65 13.39 32.52
C GLU A 398 15.09 12.47 31.36
N ASP A 399 14.12 11.93 30.63
CA ASP A 399 14.29 11.09 29.44
C ASP A 399 13.32 11.51 28.32
N SER A 400 12.97 12.80 28.35
CA SER A 400 12.01 13.39 27.42
C SER A 400 12.45 14.78 26.96
N LEU A 401 11.97 15.17 25.79
CA LEU A 401 12.21 16.48 25.21
C LEU A 401 10.94 16.91 24.49
N THR A 402 10.41 18.08 24.84
CA THR A 402 9.24 18.64 24.15
C THR A 402 9.64 19.87 23.36
N LEU A 403 9.40 19.85 22.05
CA LEU A 403 9.40 21.04 21.20
C LEU A 403 8.00 21.63 21.21
N ARG A 404 7.84 22.88 21.63
CA ARG A 404 6.57 23.59 21.58
C ARG A 404 6.62 24.67 20.50
N MET A 405 5.68 24.62 19.57
CA MET A 405 5.62 25.56 18.46
C MET A 405 4.83 26.81 18.85
N GLY A 406 5.28 27.96 18.38
CA GLY A 406 4.70 29.26 18.74
C GLY A 406 3.34 29.49 18.09
N THR A 407 3.04 28.75 17.02
CA THR A 407 1.73 28.70 16.37
C THR A 407 0.74 27.76 17.05
N GLY A 408 1.17 27.02 18.07
CA GLY A 408 0.39 25.95 18.70
C GLY A 408 0.88 24.58 18.25
N GLY A 409 0.59 23.56 19.06
CA GLY A 409 1.09 22.21 18.89
C GLY A 409 2.46 21.96 19.52
N ALA A 410 2.82 20.69 19.61
CA ALA A 410 4.07 20.25 20.23
C ALA A 410 4.49 18.87 19.73
N ILE A 411 5.79 18.58 19.79
CA ILE A 411 6.31 17.23 19.62
C ILE A 411 6.98 16.84 20.94
N THR A 412 6.52 15.75 21.56
CA THR A 412 7.10 15.22 22.79
C THR A 412 7.86 13.92 22.51
N PHE A 413 9.18 14.01 22.57
CA PHE A 413 10.08 12.86 22.47
C PHE A 413 10.21 12.15 23.82
N THR A 414 10.24 10.82 23.78
CA THR A 414 10.61 9.93 24.89
C THR A 414 11.70 8.95 24.45
N GLY A 415 12.48 8.42 25.39
CA GLY A 415 13.67 7.60 25.08
C GLY A 415 14.86 8.44 24.58
N VAL A 416 14.89 9.72 24.97
CA VAL A 416 15.90 10.69 24.51
C VAL A 416 17.32 10.31 24.94
N ARG A 417 17.47 9.63 26.09
CA ARG A 417 18.78 9.19 26.60
C ARG A 417 19.44 8.15 25.71
N ASP A 418 18.64 7.25 25.15
CA ASP A 418 19.12 6.14 24.34
C ASP A 418 19.11 6.47 22.84
N ALA A 419 18.45 7.55 22.43
CA ALA A 419 18.49 8.06 21.06
C ALA A 419 19.94 8.37 20.61
N GLY A 420 20.17 8.46 19.29
CA GLY A 420 21.47 8.80 18.72
C GLY A 420 21.69 10.31 18.59
N MET A 421 20.71 11.03 18.04
CA MET A 421 20.71 12.49 17.97
C MET A 421 19.28 12.99 17.77
N ILE A 422 18.96 14.14 18.35
CA ILE A 422 17.74 14.89 18.02
C ILE A 422 18.17 16.29 17.59
N ALA A 423 17.85 16.67 16.37
CA ALA A 423 18.13 17.99 15.82
C ALA A 423 16.84 18.63 15.31
N VAL A 424 16.85 19.95 15.13
CA VAL A 424 15.77 20.70 14.51
C VAL A 424 16.32 21.60 13.40
N THR A 425 15.55 21.74 12.33
CA THR A 425 15.82 22.67 11.23
C THR A 425 14.52 23.37 10.83
N GLY A 426 14.62 24.61 10.36
CA GLY A 426 13.46 25.41 9.95
C GLY A 426 13.86 26.51 8.96
N GLY A 427 13.25 26.49 7.79
CA GLY A 427 13.51 27.46 6.72
C GLY A 427 14.99 27.52 6.29
N MET A 428 15.59 28.72 6.33
CA MET A 428 17.02 28.95 6.01
C MET A 428 17.94 28.81 7.23
N THR A 429 17.42 28.39 8.38
CA THR A 429 18.21 28.30 9.61
C THR A 429 19.06 27.04 9.59
N PRO A 430 20.36 27.12 9.90
CA PRO A 430 21.18 25.91 10.02
C PRO A 430 20.62 25.00 11.11
N MET A 431 20.84 23.70 10.91
CA MET A 431 20.47 22.65 11.85
C MET A 431 20.97 22.97 13.26
N SER A 432 20.07 22.87 14.24
CA SER A 432 20.36 23.07 15.66
C SER A 432 20.21 21.75 16.40
N VAL A 433 21.29 21.25 16.99
CA VAL A 433 21.26 20.02 17.78
C VAL A 433 20.53 20.29 19.09
N LEU A 434 19.49 19.52 19.34
CA LEU A 434 18.70 19.57 20.56
C LEU A 434 19.16 18.52 21.56
N SER A 435 19.55 17.32 21.14
CA SER A 435 20.12 16.30 22.02
C SER A 435 21.22 15.56 21.30
N GLU A 436 22.39 15.47 21.93
CA GLU A 436 23.42 14.51 21.56
C GLU A 436 23.14 13.22 22.31
N GLY A 437 23.05 12.12 21.57
CA GLY A 437 22.78 10.81 22.12
C GLY A 437 24.03 9.96 22.33
N ALA A 438 23.84 8.73 22.80
CA ALA A 438 24.94 7.78 22.88
C ALA A 438 25.45 7.47 21.45
N MET A 439 26.72 7.79 21.15
CA MET A 439 27.34 7.38 19.90
C MET A 439 27.26 5.85 19.79
N LEU A 440 26.46 5.36 18.85
CA LEU A 440 26.56 3.97 18.42
C LEU A 440 27.86 3.82 17.63
N ASP A 441 28.73 2.90 18.05
CA ASP A 441 29.80 2.39 17.21
C ASP A 441 29.17 1.56 16.08
N ARG A 442 28.92 2.22 14.94
CA ARG A 442 28.28 1.62 13.76
C ARG A 442 29.30 1.07 12.75
N SER A 443 30.47 0.62 13.21
CA SER A 443 31.53 0.06 12.36
C SER A 443 31.36 -1.42 11.97
N ALA A 444 30.16 -1.99 12.13
CA ALA A 444 29.86 -3.41 11.90
C ALA A 444 29.05 -3.66 10.63
#